data_AF-A0A815UPK9-F1
#
_entry.id   AF-A0A815UPK9-F1
#
_cell.length_a   1.000
_cell.length_b   1.000
_cell.length_c   1.000
_cell.angle_alpha   90.00
_cell.angle_beta   90.00
_cell.angle_gamma   90.00
#
_symmetry.space_group_name_H-M   'P 1'
#
loop_
_entity.id
_entity.type
_entity.pdbx_description
1 polymer ?
#
loop_
_entity_poly.entity_id
_entity_poly.type
_entity_poly.pdbx_seq_one_letter_code
_entity_poly.pdbx_strand_id
1 'polypeptide(L)'
;MLNGLKRQSRNFQSLVELDQKCNVIRESTVQQIPIKDIVVGDICEIKYGDVLPADGIIIQSNNLKVDESSLTGESDLIEKYESTDLFLLSGTHIIEGSGKMLVLAVGEHSQTGMILKLLSTIKEQNNDKKKQ
;
A
#
# COMPACT_ATOMS: atom_id res chain seq x y z
N MET A 1 4.77 -29.20 18.85
CA MET A 1 5.51 -27.94 19.01
C MET A 1 5.46 -27.02 17.79
N LEU A 2 5.57 -27.51 16.55
CA LEU A 2 5.61 -26.67 15.33
C LEU A 2 4.33 -25.83 15.04
N ASN A 3 3.15 -26.31 15.42
CA ASN A 3 1.88 -25.58 15.19
C ASN A 3 1.71 -24.35 16.11
N GLY A 4 2.35 -24.37 17.30
CA GLY A 4 2.31 -23.24 18.24
C GLY A 4 3.16 -22.06 17.76
N LEU A 5 4.35 -22.34 17.24
CA LEU A 5 5.26 -21.32 16.68
C LEU A 5 4.61 -20.61 15.47
N LYS A 6 4.03 -21.36 14.52
CA LYS A 6 3.31 -20.79 13.36
C LYS A 6 2.17 -19.85 13.77
N ARG A 7 1.47 -20.18 14.86
CA ARG A 7 0.32 -19.39 15.35
C ARG A 7 0.79 -18.11 16.06
N GLN A 8 1.88 -18.19 16.83
CA GLN A 8 2.51 -17.02 17.45
C GLN A 8 3.08 -16.05 16.40
N SER A 9 3.77 -16.56 15.36
CA SER A 9 4.28 -15.73 14.27
C SER A 9 3.16 -14.99 13.54
N ARG A 10 2.09 -15.70 13.15
CA ARG A 10 0.93 -15.07 12.48
C ARG A 10 0.27 -13.99 13.32
N ASN A 11 0.08 -14.22 14.61
CA ASN A 11 -0.49 -13.21 15.50
C ASN A 11 0.45 -12.01 15.62
N PHE A 12 1.76 -12.23 15.66
CA PHE A 12 2.74 -11.16 15.70
C PHE A 12 2.75 -10.34 14.40
N GLN A 13 2.73 -11.00 13.23
CA GLN A 13 2.59 -10.33 11.93
C GLN A 13 1.31 -9.50 11.85
N SER A 14 0.16 -10.02 12.29
CA SER A 14 -1.09 -9.26 12.29
C SER A 14 -1.07 -8.05 13.22
N LEU A 15 -0.36 -8.12 14.34
CA LEU A 15 -0.21 -6.99 15.26
C LEU A 15 0.71 -5.91 14.70
N VAL A 16 1.76 -6.32 13.96
CA VAL A 16 2.68 -5.41 13.26
C VAL A 16 1.98 -4.72 12.08
N GLU A 17 1.13 -5.43 11.34
CA GLU A 17 0.30 -4.84 10.26
C GLU A 17 -0.72 -3.83 10.79
N LEU A 18 -1.25 -4.02 12.00
CA LEU A 18 -2.26 -3.15 12.61
C LEU A 18 -1.72 -1.82 13.16
N ASP A 19 -0.41 -1.73 13.44
CA ASP A 19 0.21 -0.53 14.03
C ASP A 19 0.99 0.32 13.01
N GLN A 20 0.87 0.01 11.72
CA GLN A 20 1.47 0.84 10.69
C GLN A 20 0.75 2.19 10.61
N LYS A 21 1.54 3.26 10.66
CA LYS A 21 1.07 4.64 10.60
C LYS A 21 1.62 5.36 9.39
N CYS A 22 0.85 6.31 8.88
CA CYS A 22 1.20 7.20 7.79
C CYS A 22 1.06 8.66 8.24
N ASN A 23 1.88 9.53 7.68
CA ASN A 23 1.76 10.96 7.86
C ASN A 23 0.75 11.52 6.85
N VAL A 24 -0.31 12.15 7.35
CA VAL A 24 -1.29 12.86 6.53
C VAL A 24 -1.32 14.33 6.88
N ILE A 25 -1.64 15.19 5.90
CA ILE A 25 -1.80 16.62 6.08
C ILE A 25 -3.30 16.91 6.16
N ARG A 26 -3.78 17.18 7.37
CA ARG A 26 -5.17 17.58 7.65
C ARG A 26 -5.13 18.89 8.44
N GLU A 27 -6.05 19.80 8.11
CA GLU A 27 -6.12 21.12 8.77
C GLU A 27 -4.78 21.89 8.71
N SER A 28 -4.03 21.75 7.61
CA SER A 28 -2.69 22.32 7.40
C SER A 28 -1.61 21.84 8.38
N THR A 29 -1.85 20.74 9.11
CA THR A 29 -0.91 20.13 10.05
C THR A 29 -0.59 18.70 9.64
N VAL A 30 0.66 18.27 9.88
CA VAL A 30 1.05 16.88 9.71
C VAL A 30 0.56 16.07 10.91
N GLN A 31 -0.21 15.03 10.64
CA GLN A 31 -0.80 14.13 11.63
C GLN A 31 -0.38 12.71 11.31
N GLN A 32 0.15 11.99 12.30
CA GLN A 32 0.47 10.58 12.15
C GLN A 32 -0.77 9.74 12.51
N ILE A 33 -1.38 9.12 11.52
CA ILE A 33 -2.60 8.31 11.69
C ILE A 33 -2.35 6.83 11.33
N PRO A 34 -3.10 5.88 11.91
CA PRO A 34 -3.09 4.50 11.43
C PRO A 34 -3.47 4.41 9.95
N ILE A 35 -2.83 3.51 9.20
CA ILE A 35 -3.11 3.32 7.76
C ILE A 35 -4.60 3.05 7.51
N LYS A 36 -5.26 2.29 8.39
CA LYS A 36 -6.69 1.98 8.31
C LYS A 36 -7.62 3.20 8.39
N ASP A 37 -7.12 4.33 8.88
CA ASP A 37 -7.89 5.57 9.08
C ASP A 37 -7.66 6.57 7.92
N ILE A 38 -6.90 6.18 6.89
CA ILE A 38 -6.71 6.93 5.65
C ILE A 38 -8.00 6.84 4.82
N VAL A 39 -8.42 7.97 4.26
CA VAL A 39 -9.62 8.08 3.41
C VAL A 39 -9.29 8.79 2.10
N VAL A 40 -10.19 8.64 1.12
CA VAL A 40 -10.12 9.39 -0.14
C VAL A 40 -10.16 10.88 0.14
N GLY A 41 -9.26 11.63 -0.51
CA GLY A 41 -9.08 13.07 -0.32
C GLY A 41 -8.01 13.45 0.71
N ASP A 42 -7.46 12.50 1.46
CA ASP A 42 -6.29 12.77 2.29
C ASP A 42 -5.07 13.14 1.45
N ILE A 43 -4.21 14.00 2.00
CA ILE A 43 -2.88 14.27 1.46
C ILE A 43 -1.88 13.53 2.33
N CYS A 44 -1.24 12.49 1.79
CA CYS A 44 -0.19 11.74 2.48
C CYS A 44 1.19 12.32 2.16
N GLU A 45 2.06 12.41 3.17
CA GLU A 45 3.50 12.57 2.93
C GLU A 45 4.10 11.20 2.60
N ILE A 46 4.90 11.16 1.54
CA ILE A 46 5.61 9.95 1.11
C ILE A 46 7.12 10.21 1.14
N LYS A 47 7.88 9.23 1.61
CA LYS A 47 9.35 9.32 1.75
C LYS A 47 10.02 7.98 1.45
N TYR A 48 11.32 8.03 1.24
CA TYR A 48 12.17 6.84 1.16
C TYR A 48 11.84 5.79 2.22
N GLY A 49 11.68 4.55 1.76
CA GLY A 49 11.39 3.38 2.59
C GLY A 49 9.91 3.15 2.87
N ASP A 50 9.03 4.07 2.47
CA ASP A 50 7.59 3.88 2.63
C ASP A 50 7.09 2.82 1.65
N VAL A 51 6.17 1.98 2.14
CA VAL A 51 5.27 1.19 1.30
C VAL A 51 3.97 1.97 1.19
N LEU A 52 3.50 2.20 -0.03
CA LEU A 52 2.33 3.04 -0.23
C LEU A 52 1.06 2.35 0.31
N PRO A 53 0.32 3.01 1.24
CA PRO A 53 -0.84 2.40 1.87
C PRO A 53 -2.12 2.46 1.03
N ALA A 54 -2.13 3.33 0.01
CA ALA A 54 -3.31 3.68 -0.77
C ALA A 54 -2.89 4.08 -2.18
N ASP A 55 -3.85 4.07 -3.11
CA ASP A 55 -3.62 4.62 -4.45
C ASP A 55 -3.84 6.12 -4.42
N GLY A 56 -3.06 6.84 -5.22
CA GLY A 56 -3.17 8.28 -5.29
C GLY A 56 -2.42 8.89 -6.45
N ILE A 57 -2.38 10.22 -6.43
CA ILE A 57 -1.65 11.02 -7.40
C ILE A 57 -0.67 11.94 -6.73
N ILE A 58 0.47 12.16 -7.37
CA ILE A 58 1.49 13.09 -6.91
C ILE A 58 0.96 14.51 -7.08
N ILE A 59 0.99 15.27 -5.99
CA ILE A 59 0.73 16.71 -6.00
C ILE A 59 1.99 17.52 -5.72
N GLN A 60 3.05 16.85 -5.25
CA GLN A 60 4.38 17.41 -5.07
C GLN A 60 5.40 16.25 -5.08
N SER A 61 6.50 16.36 -5.80
CA SER A 61 7.60 15.38 -5.81
C SER A 61 8.96 16.05 -5.65
N ASN A 62 9.92 15.29 -5.14
CA ASN A 62 11.32 15.63 -5.10
C ASN A 62 12.15 14.37 -5.39
N ASN A 63 12.53 14.21 -6.66
CA ASN A 63 13.33 13.09 -7.17
C ASN A 63 12.76 11.71 -6.77
N LEU A 64 11.45 11.55 -7.00
CA LEU A 64 10.69 10.39 -6.55
C LEU A 64 10.93 9.19 -7.47
N LYS A 65 11.37 8.07 -6.90
CA LYS A 65 11.42 6.77 -7.59
C LYS A 65 10.66 5.72 -6.82
N VAL A 66 9.96 4.89 -7.57
CA VAL A 66 9.08 3.86 -7.05
C VAL A 66 9.48 2.50 -7.62
N ASP A 67 9.58 1.50 -6.77
CA ASP A 67 9.67 0.09 -7.16
C ASP A 67 8.24 -0.48 -7.26
N GLU A 68 7.81 -0.74 -8.50
CA GLU A 68 6.50 -1.31 -8.81
C GLU A 68 6.54 -2.84 -9.04
N SER A 69 7.66 -3.50 -8.75
CA SER A 69 7.83 -4.94 -8.93
C SER A 69 6.83 -5.78 -8.16
N SER A 70 6.31 -5.26 -7.04
CA SER A 70 5.26 -5.89 -6.25
C SER A 70 3.94 -6.05 -7.02
N LEU A 71 3.72 -5.27 -8.08
CA LEU A 71 2.53 -5.31 -8.93
C LEU A 71 2.81 -5.99 -10.28
N THR A 72 3.91 -5.66 -10.94
CA THR A 72 4.22 -6.14 -12.29
C THR A 72 5.01 -7.45 -12.31
N GLY A 73 5.74 -7.75 -11.23
CA GLY A 73 6.72 -8.84 -11.20
C GLY A 73 8.03 -8.50 -11.93
N GLU A 74 8.18 -7.29 -12.47
CA GLU A 74 9.39 -6.81 -13.13
C GLU A 74 10.07 -5.77 -12.21
N SER A 75 11.38 -5.91 -11.98
CA SER A 75 12.15 -5.04 -11.07
C SER A 75 12.56 -3.71 -11.71
N ASP A 76 11.58 -3.00 -12.25
CA ASP A 76 11.81 -1.68 -12.85
C ASP A 76 11.59 -0.57 -11.81
N LEU A 77 12.63 0.24 -11.64
CA LEU A 77 12.57 1.47 -10.85
C LEU A 77 12.01 2.57 -11.74
N ILE A 78 10.84 3.08 -11.38
CA ILE A 78 10.11 4.05 -12.18
C ILE A 78 10.28 5.43 -11.55
N GLU A 79 10.82 6.38 -12.33
CA GLU A 79 10.84 7.79 -11.98
C GLU A 79 9.44 8.38 -12.15
N LYS A 80 8.95 9.04 -11.10
CA LYS A 80 7.60 9.60 -11.05
C LYS A 80 7.64 11.11 -10.96
N TYR A 81 6.74 11.76 -11.71
CA TYR A 81 6.64 13.22 -11.79
C TYR A 81 5.18 13.66 -11.93
N GLU A 82 4.85 14.81 -11.36
CA GLU A 82 3.51 15.43 -11.41
C GLU A 82 3.00 15.61 -12.85
N SER A 83 3.90 15.81 -13.82
CA SER A 83 3.56 16.16 -15.19
C SER A 83 3.49 14.98 -16.17
N THR A 84 4.12 13.84 -15.86
CA THR A 84 4.32 12.77 -16.85
C THR A 84 3.91 11.38 -16.36
N ASP A 85 4.18 11.07 -15.09
CA ASP A 85 3.76 9.81 -14.46
C ASP A 85 3.46 10.09 -12.99
N LEU A 86 2.22 10.53 -12.77
CA LEU A 86 1.76 11.07 -11.50
C LEU A 86 1.03 10.04 -10.64
N PHE A 87 0.77 8.83 -11.15
CA PHE A 87 0.06 7.81 -10.40
C PHE A 87 0.98 7.05 -9.46
N LEU A 88 0.47 6.82 -8.26
CA LEU A 88 1.11 6.07 -7.20
C LEU A 88 0.15 4.98 -6.74
N LEU A 89 0.62 3.73 -6.74
CA LEU A 89 -0.22 2.56 -6.50
C LEU A 89 0.11 1.96 -5.14
N SER A 90 -0.91 1.50 -4.42
CA SER A 90 -0.74 0.85 -3.14
C SER A 90 0.16 -0.39 -3.27
N GLY A 91 0.94 -0.68 -2.23
CA GLY A 91 1.85 -1.82 -2.20
C GLY A 91 3.17 -1.64 -2.96
N THR A 92 3.38 -0.53 -3.66
CA THR A 92 4.69 -0.19 -4.24
C THR A 92 5.59 0.48 -3.19
N HIS A 93 6.91 0.48 -3.43
CA HIS A 93 7.89 0.98 -2.47
C HIS A 93 8.55 2.26 -2.98
N ILE A 94 8.66 3.26 -2.10
CA ILE A 94 9.46 4.46 -2.39
C ILE A 94 10.92 4.15 -2.15
N ILE A 95 11.69 4.06 -3.24
CA ILE A 95 13.11 3.70 -3.20
C ILE A 95 14.05 4.90 -3.31
N GLU A 96 13.52 6.07 -3.71
CA GLU A 96 14.27 7.32 -3.73
C GLU A 96 13.32 8.51 -3.59
N GLY A 97 13.80 9.59 -2.98
CA GLY A 97 13.10 10.87 -2.92
C GLY A 97 11.98 10.95 -1.89
N SER A 98 11.12 11.95 -2.09
CA SER A 98 9.95 12.22 -1.25
C SER A 98 8.90 13.01 -2.03
N GLY A 99 7.72 13.17 -1.44
CA GLY A 99 6.64 13.92 -2.06
C GLY A 99 5.39 13.99 -1.22
N LYS A 100 4.31 14.45 -1.86
CA LYS A 100 2.95 14.43 -1.34
C LYS A 100 2.03 13.78 -2.35
N MET A 101 1.14 12.96 -1.83
CA MET A 101 0.18 12.20 -2.61
C MET A 101 -1.24 12.55 -2.18
N LEU A 102 -2.12 12.88 -3.13
CA LEU A 102 -3.56 12.95 -2.90
C LEU A 102 -4.15 11.54 -3.05
N VAL A 103 -4.83 11.05 -2.02
CA VAL A 103 -5.43 9.72 -1.99
C VAL A 103 -6.68 9.66 -2.87
N LEU A 104 -6.72 8.69 -3.79
CA LEU A 104 -7.84 8.45 -4.71
C LEU A 104 -8.60 7.17 -4.39
N ALA A 105 -7.94 6.12 -3.87
CA ALA A 105 -8.59 4.87 -3.50
C ALA A 105 -7.87 4.19 -2.31
N VAL A 106 -8.66 3.56 -1.44
CA VAL A 106 -8.19 2.91 -0.21
C VAL A 106 -8.80 1.52 -0.07
N GLY A 107 -8.15 0.66 0.74
CA GLY A 107 -8.71 -0.64 1.11
C GLY A 107 -9.04 -1.51 -0.10
N GLU A 108 -10.24 -2.10 -0.14
CA GLU A 108 -10.64 -3.01 -1.23
C GLU A 108 -10.79 -2.35 -2.60
N HIS A 109 -10.79 -1.01 -2.65
CA HIS A 109 -10.89 -0.24 -3.88
C HIS A 109 -9.52 0.17 -4.45
N SER A 110 -8.43 -0.03 -3.70
CA SER A 110 -7.08 0.19 -4.23
C SER A 110 -6.65 -0.96 -5.15
N GLN A 111 -5.60 -0.77 -5.95
CA GLN A 111 -5.04 -1.82 -6.81
C GLN A 111 -4.69 -3.08 -6.02
N THR A 112 -3.96 -2.93 -4.90
CA THR A 112 -3.64 -4.06 -4.03
C THR A 112 -4.90 -4.70 -3.46
N GLY A 113 -5.87 -3.90 -3.03
CA GLY A 113 -7.14 -4.40 -2.49
C GLY A 113 -7.91 -5.25 -3.50
N MET A 114 -8.02 -4.77 -4.74
CA MET A 114 -8.67 -5.51 -5.83
C MET A 114 -7.94 -6.82 -6.15
N ILE A 115 -6.60 -6.81 -6.21
CA ILE A 115 -5.79 -8.01 -6.42
C ILE A 115 -6.04 -9.02 -5.30
N LEU A 116 -6.01 -8.59 -4.03
CA LEU A 116 -6.26 -9.47 -2.89
C LEU A 116 -7.67 -10.07 -2.91
N LYS A 117 -8.68 -9.29 -3.31
CA LYS A 117 -10.08 -9.75 -3.45
C LYS A 117 -10.24 -10.79 -4.57
N LEU A 118 -9.55 -10.62 -5.69
CA LEU A 118 -9.53 -11.61 -6.76
C LEU A 118 -8.89 -12.92 -6.28
N LEU A 119 -7.74 -12.83 -5.59
CA LEU A 119 -7.04 -14.00 -5.06
C LEU A 119 -7.83 -14.74 -3.97
N SER A 120 -8.58 -14.05 -3.12
CA SER A 120 -9.45 -14.69 -2.12
C SER A 120 -10.58 -15.45 -2.78
N THR A 121 -11.23 -14.86 -3.78
CA THR A 121 -12.32 -15.48 -4.55
C THR A 121 -11.86 -16.78 -5.24
N ILE A 122 -10.67 -16.77 -5.84
CA ILE A 122 -10.10 -17.98 -6.49
C ILE A 122 -9.81 -19.09 -5.47
N LYS A 123 -9.34 -18.75 -4.26
CA LYS A 123 -9.07 -19.73 -3.21
C LYS A 123 -10.35 -20.40 -2.71
N GLU A 124 -11.44 -19.66 -2.57
CA GLU A 124 -12.74 -20.19 -2.16
C GLU A 124 -13.27 -21.21 -3.17
N GLN A 125 -13.27 -20.85 -4.47
CA GLN A 125 -13.72 -21.75 -5.54
C GLN A 125 -12.91 -23.06 -5.62
N ASN A 126 -11.59 -22.99 -5.41
CA ASN A 126 -10.73 -24.17 -5.43
C ASN A 126 -10.93 -25.09 -4.21
N ASN A 127 -11.33 -24.52 -3.06
CA ASN A 127 -11.64 -25.31 -1.86
C ASN A 127 -12.96 -26.06 -2.00
N ASP A 128 -13.94 -25.48 -2.70
CA ASP A 128 -15.22 -26.14 -2.96
C ASP A 128 -15.09 -27.29 -3.97
N LYS A 129 -14.21 -27.14 -4.98
CA LYS A 129 -13.88 -28.23 -5.93
C LYS A 129 -13.12 -29.41 -5.32
N LYS A 130 -12.42 -29.22 -4.19
CA LYS A 130 -11.71 -30.31 -3.48
C LYS A 130 -12.59 -31.06 -2.49
N LYS A 131 -13.80 -30.57 -2.22
CA LYS A 131 -14.79 -31.20 -1.32
C LYS A 131 -15.85 -32.01 -2.08
N GLN A 132 -15.83 -31.99 -3.41
CA GLN A 132 -16.57 -32.91 -4.29
C GLN A 132 -15.62 -34.00 -4.79
#